data_AF-A0A4Y2PY89-F1
#
_entry.id   AF-A0A4Y2PY89-F1
#
_cell.length_a   1.000
_cell.length_b   1.000
_cell.length_c   1.000
_cell.angle_alpha   90.00
_cell.angle_beta   90.00
_cell.angle_gamma   90.00
#
_symmetry.space_group_name_H-M   'P 1'
#
loop_
_entity.id
_entity.type
_entity.pdbx_description
1 polymer ?
#
loop_
_entity_poly.entity_id
_entity_poly.type
_entity_poly.pdbx_seq_one_letter_code
_entity_poly.pdbx_strand_id
1 'polypeptide(L)'
;MHSTSIWNPDKVTVWCCFTATFVIGPYFFEEITANGIQICYFTEQRYRDMLRDFVIPQLQHRGCLQGNISMQDGAPSRIDRRAKQLLNSISQMHG
;
A
#
# COMPACT_ATOMS: atom_id res chain seq x y z
N MET A 1 -3.07 3.41 21.67
CA MET A 1 -2.20 2.23 21.73
C MET A 1 -1.43 2.15 20.41
N HIS A 2 -0.12 2.40 20.43
CA HIS A 2 0.76 2.21 19.26
C HIS A 2 0.75 0.73 18.91
N SER A 3 0.13 0.33 17.78
CA SER A 3 0.36 -1.01 17.21
C SER A 3 1.68 -0.97 16.47
N THR A 4 2.77 -1.09 17.22
CA THR A 4 4.08 -1.43 16.68
C THR A 4 3.98 -2.87 16.21
N SER A 5 4.12 -3.12 14.90
CA SER A 5 4.28 -4.49 14.39
C SER A 5 5.41 -5.14 15.17
N ILE A 6 5.10 -6.22 15.88
CA ILE A 6 6.03 -6.93 16.77
C ILE A 6 7.26 -7.34 15.97
N TRP A 7 8.43 -6.86 16.39
CA TRP A 7 9.74 -7.15 15.81
C TRP A 7 9.96 -8.67 15.66
N ASN A 8 10.17 -9.13 14.43
CA ASN A 8 10.73 -10.45 14.15
C ASN A 8 11.59 -10.35 12.87
N PRO A 9 12.92 -10.59 12.94
CA PRO A 9 13.82 -10.50 11.79
C PRO A 9 13.53 -11.52 10.69
N ASP A 10 12.77 -12.59 10.99
CA ASP A 10 12.41 -13.63 10.02
C ASP A 10 11.04 -13.37 9.34
N LYS A 11 10.37 -12.26 9.68
CA LYS A 11 9.05 -11.92 9.13
C LYS A 11 9.13 -10.83 8.08
N VAL A 12 8.56 -11.13 6.91
CA VAL A 12 8.38 -10.16 5.83
C VAL A 12 7.00 -9.53 5.94
N THR A 13 6.93 -8.21 5.81
CA THR A 13 5.65 -7.52 5.59
C THR A 13 5.41 -7.40 4.10
N VAL A 14 4.24 -7.84 3.64
CA VAL A 14 3.81 -7.76 2.25
C VAL A 14 2.51 -6.98 2.15
N TRP A 15 2.32 -6.27 1.04
CA TRP A 15 1.02 -5.68 0.70
C TRP A 15 0.45 -6.33 -0.57
N CYS A 16 -0.86 -6.56 -0.59
CA CYS A 16 -1.59 -6.99 -1.77
C CYS A 16 -2.99 -6.38 -1.77
N CYS A 17 -3.54 -6.19 -2.97
CA CYS A 17 -4.92 -5.76 -3.19
C CYS A 17 -5.63 -6.76 -4.08
N PHE A 18 -6.86 -7.07 -3.69
CA PHE A 18 -7.75 -7.94 -4.43
C PHE A 18 -8.94 -7.13 -4.90
N THR A 19 -9.37 -7.36 -6.13
CA THR A 19 -10.67 -6.91 -6.65
C THR A 19 -11.48 -8.14 -7.05
N ALA A 20 -12.72 -7.95 -7.48
CA ALA A 20 -13.54 -9.04 -8.01
C ALA A 20 -12.94 -9.68 -9.28
N THR A 21 -12.06 -8.98 -9.98
CA THR A 21 -11.58 -9.37 -11.33
C THR A 21 -10.08 -9.59 -11.41
N PHE A 22 -9.29 -9.08 -10.46
CA PHE A 22 -7.83 -9.23 -10.49
C PHE A 22 -7.17 -9.05 -9.12
N VAL A 23 -5.87 -9.35 -9.09
CA VAL A 23 -4.98 -9.08 -7.96
C VAL A 23 -3.91 -8.06 -8.35
N ILE A 24 -3.53 -7.21 -7.41
CA ILE A 24 -2.35 -6.32 -7.45
C ILE A 24 -1.43 -6.73 -6.29
N GLY A 25 -0.19 -7.11 -6.59
CA GLY A 25 0.79 -7.58 -5.60
C GLY A 25 1.28 -9.01 -5.90
N PRO A 26 2.07 -9.63 -4.99
CA PRO A 26 2.59 -9.08 -3.73
C PRO A 26 3.59 -7.93 -3.91
N TYR A 27 3.48 -6.89 -3.08
CA TYR A 27 4.48 -5.83 -2.95
C TYR A 27 5.30 -6.07 -1.68
N PHE A 28 6.60 -6.26 -1.86
CA PHE A 28 7.56 -6.42 -0.77
C PHE A 28 8.16 -5.06 -0.41
N PHE A 29 8.19 -4.74 0.89
CA PHE A 29 8.87 -3.56 1.36
C PHE A 29 10.37 -3.85 1.43
N GLU A 30 11.09 -3.54 0.36
CA GLU A 30 12.52 -3.85 0.22
C GLU A 30 13.30 -2.60 -0.24
N GLU A 31 14.57 -2.51 0.16
CA GLU A 31 15.51 -1.51 -0.32
C GLU A 31 16.77 -2.16 -0.87
N ILE A 32 17.26 -1.63 -1.99
CA ILE A 32 18.55 -2.01 -2.55
C ILE A 32 19.63 -1.23 -1.79
N THR A 33 20.47 -1.96 -1.07
CA THR A 33 21.63 -1.42 -0.35
C THR A 33 22.92 -1.88 -1.02
N ALA A 34 24.07 -1.33 -0.59
CA ALA A 34 25.38 -1.82 -1.02
C ALA A 34 25.60 -3.32 -0.72
N ASN A 35 24.85 -3.88 0.24
CA ASN A 35 24.93 -5.28 0.65
C ASN A 35 23.83 -6.15 0.00
N GLY A 36 23.11 -5.61 -0.99
CA GLY A 36 21.98 -6.29 -1.65
C GLY A 36 20.62 -5.83 -1.14
N ILE A 37 19.59 -6.63 -1.43
CA ILE A 37 18.19 -6.33 -1.09
C ILE A 37 17.96 -6.57 0.40
N GLN A 38 17.45 -5.57 1.11
CA GLN A 38 17.08 -5.66 2.53
C GLN A 38 15.58 -5.46 2.72
N ILE A 39 14.96 -6.34 3.51
CA ILE A 39 13.57 -6.20 3.92
C ILE A 39 13.46 -5.05 4.90
N CYS A 40 12.55 -4.13 4.60
CA CYS A 40 12.31 -2.93 5.36
C CYS A 40 11.01 -3.03 6.16
N TYR A 41 11.01 -2.37 7.32
CA TYR A 41 9.81 -2.24 8.15
C TYR A 41 8.75 -1.39 7.45
N PHE A 42 7.48 -1.74 7.71
CA PHE A 42 6.35 -0.95 7.26
C PHE A 42 6.35 0.42 7.94
N THR A 43 6.32 1.48 7.14
CA THR A 43 6.13 2.86 7.62
C THR A 43 5.05 3.54 6.80
N GLU A 44 4.45 4.60 7.35
CA GLU A 44 3.46 5.40 6.61
C GLU A 44 4.03 5.99 5.32
N GLN A 45 5.29 6.42 5.32
CA GLN A 45 5.95 6.95 4.12
C GLN A 45 6.07 5.86 3.05
N ARG A 46 6.59 4.68 3.41
CA ARG A 46 6.69 3.53 2.49
C ARG A 46 5.33 3.07 2.00
N TYR A 47 4.30 3.17 2.83
CA TYR A 47 2.93 2.89 2.41
C TYR A 47 2.44 3.88 1.34
N ARG A 48 2.69 5.18 1.52
CA ARG A 48 2.36 6.22 0.52
C ARG A 48 3.13 6.04 -0.78
N ASP A 49 4.43 5.74 -0.68
CA ASP A 49 5.27 5.49 -1.86
C ASP A 49 4.77 4.26 -2.63
N MET A 50 4.45 3.17 -1.93
CA MET A 50 3.86 1.97 -2.54
C MET A 50 2.52 2.28 -3.23
N LEU A 51 1.64 3.06 -2.61
CA LEU A 51 0.38 3.45 -3.24
C LEU A 51 0.62 4.29 -4.51
N ARG A 52 1.51 5.27 -4.45
CA ARG A 52 1.83 6.18 -5.57
C ARG A 52 2.52 5.48 -6.72
N ASP A 53 3.53 4.67 -6.42
CA ASP A 53 4.49 4.18 -7.41
C ASP A 53 4.14 2.78 -7.93
N PHE A 54 3.37 2.01 -7.15
CA PHE A 54 3.00 0.64 -7.53
C PHE A 54 1.50 0.48 -7.78
N VAL A 55 0.64 0.88 -6.84
CA VAL A 55 -0.80 0.54 -6.89
C VAL A 55 -1.56 1.41 -7.87
N ILE A 56 -1.42 2.74 -7.74
CA ILE A 56 -2.13 3.70 -8.60
C ILE A 56 -1.85 3.40 -10.07
N PRO A 57 -0.60 3.32 -10.55
CA PRO A 57 -0.29 3.03 -11.95
C PRO A 57 -0.97 1.76 -12.47
N GLN A 58 -1.00 0.69 -11.68
CA GLN A 58 -1.66 -0.57 -12.05
C GLN A 58 -3.18 -0.43 -12.14
N LEU A 59 -3.80 0.33 -11.24
CA LEU A 59 -5.23 0.65 -11.33
C LEU A 59 -5.53 1.52 -12.54
N GLN A 60 -4.69 2.51 -12.88
CA GLN A 60 -4.91 3.35 -14.07
C GLN A 60 -4.83 2.52 -15.35
N HIS A 61 -3.81 1.66 -15.46
CA HIS A 61 -3.61 0.79 -16.62
C HIS A 61 -4.79 -0.17 -16.83
N ARG A 62 -5.48 -0.57 -15.76
CA ARG A 62 -6.66 -1.43 -15.80
C ARG A 62 -7.98 -0.67 -15.91
N GLY A 63 -7.96 0.66 -16.03
CA GLY A 63 -9.18 1.50 -16.06
C GLY A 63 -9.98 1.46 -14.76
N CYS A 64 -9.34 1.09 -13.65
CA CYS A 64 -9.96 0.82 -12.35
C CYS A 64 -9.63 1.89 -11.30
N LEU A 65 -9.26 3.10 -11.74
CA LEU A 65 -9.10 4.22 -10.81
C LEU A 65 -10.43 4.64 -10.22
N GLN A 66 -11.47 4.75 -11.05
CA GLN A 66 -12.75 5.33 -10.65
C GLN A 66 -13.76 4.25 -10.24
N GLY A 67 -14.62 4.58 -9.26
CA GLY A 67 -15.76 3.74 -8.88
C GLY A 67 -15.45 2.53 -7.99
N ASN A 68 -14.20 2.35 -7.54
CA ASN A 68 -13.83 1.26 -6.66
C ASN A 68 -13.91 1.64 -5.17
N ILE A 69 -14.50 0.76 -4.36
CA ILE A 69 -14.55 0.90 -2.90
C ILE A 69 -13.29 0.26 -2.32
N SER A 70 -12.44 1.06 -1.67
CA SER A 70 -11.28 0.54 -0.93
C SER A 70 -11.70 0.09 0.47
N MET A 71 -11.45 -1.18 0.78
CA MET A 71 -11.59 -1.74 2.14
C MET A 71 -10.21 -2.09 2.68
N GLN A 72 -9.90 -1.63 3.90
CA GLN A 72 -8.61 -1.87 4.58
C GLN A 72 -8.85 -2.10 6.07
N ASP A 73 -7.91 -2.76 6.75
CA ASP A 73 -7.94 -2.85 8.21
C ASP A 73 -7.59 -1.49 8.85
N GLY A 74 -8.02 -1.30 10.11
CA GLY A 74 -7.80 -0.07 10.87
C GLY A 74 -6.39 0.08 11.45
N ALA A 75 -5.35 -0.49 10.84
CA ALA A 75 -3.99 -0.35 11.35
C ALA A 75 -3.57 1.14 11.35
N PRO A 76 -2.96 1.67 12.44
CA PRO A 76 -2.70 3.11 12.59
C PRO A 76 -2.00 3.76 11.40
N SER A 77 -1.03 3.07 10.81
CA SER A 77 -0.25 3.52 9.66
C SER A 77 -1.02 3.55 8.33
N ARG A 78 -2.22 2.96 8.28
CA ARG A 78 -3.17 3.03 7.15
C ARG A 78 -4.22 4.13 7.34
N ILE A 79 -4.25 4.78 8.50
CA ILE A 79 -5.13 5.91 8.85
C ILE A 79 -4.33 7.23 8.89
N ASP A 80 -3.17 7.31 8.23
CA ASP A 80 -2.51 8.59 8.03
C ASP A 80 -3.36 9.50 7.11
N ARG A 81 -3.44 10.78 7.44
CA ARG A 81 -4.23 11.78 6.71
C ARG A 81 -3.80 11.89 5.25
N ARG A 82 -2.50 11.77 4.95
CA ARG A 82 -2.00 11.87 3.56
C ARG A 82 -2.29 10.60 2.78
N ALA A 83 -2.16 9.43 3.40
CA ALA A 83 -2.59 8.16 2.79
C ALA A 83 -4.10 8.17 2.49
N LYS A 84 -4.91 8.69 3.42
CA LYS A 84 -6.35 8.88 3.22
C LYS A 84 -6.67 9.83 2.06
N GLN A 85 -5.95 10.94 1.91
CA GLN A 85 -6.13 11.85 0.77
C GLN A 85 -5.83 11.15 -0.56
N LEU A 86 -4.75 10.36 -0.61
CA LEU A 86 -4.40 9.59 -1.80
C LEU A 86 -5.48 8.55 -2.13
N LEU A 87 -5.96 7.80 -1.13
CA LEU A 87 -7.06 6.84 -1.31
C LEU A 87 -8.37 7.53 -1.73
N ASN A 88 -8.69 8.69 -1.17
CA ASN A 88 -9.86 9.46 -1.57
C ASN A 88 -9.79 9.94 -3.03
N SER A 89 -8.59 10.27 -3.53
CA SER A 89 -8.42 10.65 -4.94
C SER A 89 -8.68 9.49 -5.91
N ILE A 90 -8.52 8.26 -5.44
CA ILE A 90 -8.89 7.04 -6.18
C ILE A 90 -10.41 6.86 -6.09
N SER A 91 -11.01 6.97 -4.90
CA SER A 91 -12.44 6.73 -4.71
C SER A 91 -13.37 7.84 -5.23
N GLN A 92 -12.89 9.08 -5.42
CA GLN A 92 -13.71 10.23 -5.80
C GLN A 92 -13.19 10.98 -7.04
N MET A 93 -13.44 10.39 -8.21
CA MET A 93 -13.82 11.18 -9.38
C MET A 93 -15.18 10.67 -9.84
N HIS A 94 -16.23 11.32 -9.34
CA HIS A 94 -17.54 11.27 -9.98
C HIS A 94 -17.57 12.39 -11.03
N GLY A 95 -17.73 12.00 -12.29
CA GLY A 95 -18.29 12.82 -13.36
C GLY A 95 -19.55 12.12 -13.85
#